data_AF-A0A855N1I5-F1
#
_entry.id   AF-A0A855N1I5-F1
#
_cell.length_a   1.000
_cell.length_b   1.000
_cell.length_c   1.000
_cell.angle_alpha   90.00
_cell.angle_beta   90.00
_cell.angle_gamma   90.00
#
_symmetry.space_group_name_H-M   'P 1'
#
loop_
_entity.id
_entity.type
_entity.pdbx_description
1 polymer ?
#
loop_
_entity_poly.entity_id
_entity_poly.type
_entity_poly.pdbx_seq_one_letter_code
_entity_poly.pdbx_strand_id
1 'polypeptide(L)' 'MNGLIYGGISQSGNANSNTINISGGTIEGDIFGGRSFSGLTTNNTINISGNPTFGVTTILYGGSSDVDNFTG' A
#
# COMPACT_ATOMS: atom_id res chain seq x y z
N MET A 1 -4.04 3.76 -16.60
CA MET A 1 -3.59 2.36 -16.40
C MET A 1 -3.92 2.02 -14.96
N ASN A 2 -5.00 1.27 -14.71
CA ASN A 2 -5.51 0.99 -13.36
C ASN A 2 -4.68 -0.12 -12.68
N GLY A 3 -3.40 0.14 -12.47
CA GLY A 3 -2.48 -0.78 -11.81
C GLY A 3 -2.45 -0.52 -10.32
N LEU A 4 -2.66 -1.57 -9.52
CA LEU A 4 -2.46 -1.53 -8.08
C LEU A 4 -0.96 -1.46 -7.77
N ILE A 5 -0.57 -0.66 -6.78
CA ILE A 5 0.82 -0.51 -6.34
C ILE A 5 0.99 -1.21 -4.99
N TYR A 6 2.02 -2.04 -4.86
CA TYR A 6 2.32 -2.76 -3.63
C TYR A 6 3.74 -2.49 -3.18
N GLY A 7 3.93 -2.12 -1.90
CA GLY A 7 5.25 -2.09 -1.26
C GLY A 7 5.77 -3.50 -0.98
N GLY A 8 4.85 -4.43 -0.73
CA GLY A 8 5.10 -5.87 -0.65
C GLY A 8 3.79 -6.65 -0.70
N ILE A 9 3.79 -7.84 -1.30
CA ILE A 9 2.62 -8.72 -1.37
C ILE A 9 2.99 -10.14 -0.93
N SER A 10 2.13 -10.76 -0.14
CA SER A 10 2.29 -12.16 0.28
C SER A 10 0.96 -12.89 0.36
N GLN A 11 0.91 -14.13 -0.15
CA GLN A 11 -0.29 -14.96 0.01
C GLN A 11 -0.37 -15.53 1.43
N SER A 12 0.69 -16.20 1.88
CA SER A 12 0.67 -16.95 3.13
C SER A 12 1.49 -16.32 4.27
N GLY A 13 2.35 -15.35 3.96
CA GLY A 13 3.30 -14.75 4.90
C GLY A 13 3.02 -13.28 5.19
N ASN A 14 3.89 -12.67 5.99
CA ASN A 14 3.76 -11.25 6.33
C ASN A 14 4.24 -10.36 5.19
N ALA A 15 3.61 -9.19 5.03
CA ALA A 15 4.09 -8.10 4.20
C ALA A 15 4.34 -6.87 5.08
N ASN A 16 5.30 -7.01 6.00
CA ASN A 16 5.64 -5.99 6.99
C ASN A 16 6.81 -5.13 6.51
N SER A 17 6.93 -3.93 7.09
CA SER A 17 8.12 -3.08 6.99
C SER A 17 8.53 -2.69 5.56
N ASN A 18 7.57 -2.63 4.63
CA ASN A 18 7.82 -2.14 3.28
C ASN A 18 7.74 -0.62 3.23
N THR A 19 8.43 -0.03 2.26
CA THR A 19 8.43 1.42 2.03
C THR A 19 8.13 1.72 0.58
N ILE A 20 7.12 2.57 0.34
CA ILE A 20 6.83 3.15 -0.97
C ILE A 20 7.25 4.63 -0.94
N ASN A 21 7.94 5.08 -1.98
CA ASN A 21 8.29 6.49 -2.17
C ASN A 21 7.64 7.00 -3.46
N ILE A 22 6.77 8.01 -3.35
CA ILE A 22 6.08 8.64 -4.47
C ILE A 22 6.61 10.07 -4.58
N SER A 23 7.18 10.42 -5.73
CA SER A 23 7.74 11.76 -5.99
C SER A 23 7.03 12.53 -7.11
N GLY A 24 6.14 11.88 -7.87
CA GLY A 24 5.42 12.46 -9.00
C GLY A 24 4.65 11.43 -9.81
N GLY A 25 4.09 11.86 -10.95
CA GLY A 25 3.31 11.02 -11.86
C GLY A 25 1.80 11.01 -11.54
N THR A 26 1.04 10.31 -12.38
CA THR A 26 -0.41 10.11 -12.20
C THR A 26 -0.67 8.68 -11.76
N ILE A 27 -1.31 8.51 -10.61
CA ILE A 27 -1.63 7.21 -10.01
C ILE A 27 -3.13 7.07 -9.95
N GLU A 28 -3.67 6.13 -10.71
CA GLU A 28 -5.12 5.90 -10.83
C GLU A 28 -5.59 4.68 -10.02
N GLY A 29 -4.66 3.83 -9.57
CA GLY A 29 -4.94 2.63 -8.78
C GLY A 29 -4.60 2.80 -7.30
N ASP A 30 -5.11 1.88 -6.48
CA ASP A 30 -4.85 1.88 -5.04
C ASP A 30 -3.39 1.51 -4.72
N ILE A 31 -2.94 1.99 -3.57
CA ILE A 31 -1.58 1.84 -3.09
C ILE A 31 -1.62 1.12 -1.75
N PHE A 32 -0.87 0.03 -1.65
CA PHE A 32 -0.77 -0.78 -0.45
C PHE A 32 0.66 -0.78 0.04
N GLY A 33 0.93 -0.16 1.19
CA GLY A 33 2.24 -0.22 1.84
C GLY A 33 2.67 -1.67 2.05
N GLY A 34 1.75 -2.54 2.47
CA GLY A 34 1.87 -4.00 2.35
C GLY A 34 0.50 -4.66 2.16
N ARG A 35 0.44 -5.76 1.40
CA ARG A 35 -0.76 -6.57 1.20
C ARG A 35 -0.47 -8.02 1.60
N SER A 36 -1.25 -8.59 2.52
CA SER A 36 -1.17 -10.02 2.81
C SER A 36 -2.53 -10.68 2.95
N PHE A 37 -2.69 -11.89 2.42
CA PHE A 37 -3.96 -12.61 2.49
C PHE A 37 -4.10 -13.46 3.77
N SER A 38 -2.99 -13.91 4.36
CA SER A 38 -3.04 -14.67 5.62
C SER A 38 -1.94 -14.32 6.62
N GLY A 39 -1.21 -13.23 6.39
CA GLY A 39 -0.20 -12.70 7.30
C GLY A 39 -0.45 -11.25 7.67
N LEU A 40 0.42 -10.69 8.52
CA LEU A 40 0.32 -9.32 8.99
C LEU A 40 0.85 -8.30 7.97
N THR A 41 0.44 -7.04 8.13
CA THR A 41 0.90 -5.91 7.32
C THR A 41 1.36 -4.72 8.16
N THR A 42 2.19 -4.97 9.15
CA THR A 42 2.65 -3.98 10.13
C THR A 42 3.87 -3.19 9.68
N ASN A 43 4.04 -1.99 10.23
CA ASN A 43 5.22 -1.12 10.05
C ASN A 43 5.52 -0.71 8.59
N ASN A 44 4.54 -0.77 7.72
CA ASN A 44 4.67 -0.30 6.34
C ASN A 44 4.55 1.23 6.28
N THR A 45 5.31 1.85 5.37
CA THR A 45 5.38 3.31 5.22
C THR A 45 5.14 3.72 3.77
N ILE A 46 4.32 4.74 3.55
CA ILE A 46 4.15 5.39 2.25
C ILE A 46 4.61 6.84 2.40
N ASN A 47 5.70 7.18 1.73
CA ASN A 47 6.25 8.54 1.68
C ASN A 47 5.79 9.23 0.40
N ILE A 48 5.16 10.39 0.55
CA ILE A 48 4.73 11.22 -0.57
C ILE A 48 5.53 12.52 -0.56
N SER A 49 6.12 12.84 -1.70
CA SER A 49 6.92 14.04 -1.93
C SER A 49 6.67 14.56 -3.34
N GLY A 50 7.11 15.79 -3.63
CA GLY A 50 6.93 16.40 -4.95
C GLY A 50 5.46 16.70 -5.26
N ASN A 51 5.02 16.41 -6.49
CA ASN A 51 3.69 16.75 -6.99
C ASN A 51 3.00 15.58 -7.73
N PRO A 52 2.75 14.43 -7.08
CA PRO A 52 1.96 13.36 -7.69
C PRO A 52 0.49 13.78 -7.81
N THR A 53 -0.19 13.22 -8.82
CA THR A 53 -1.63 13.32 -8.99
C THR A 53 -2.26 11.98 -8.68
N PHE A 54 -3.22 11.94 -7.76
CA PHE A 54 -3.98 10.74 -7.44
C PHE A 54 -5.35 10.79 -8.13
N GLY A 55 -5.82 9.63 -8.58
CA GLY A 55 -7.18 9.47 -9.07
C GLY A 55 -8.19 9.76 -7.97
N VAL A 56 -9.39 10.21 -8.36
CA VAL A 56 -10.47 10.54 -7.40
C VAL A 56 -10.92 9.36 -6.55
N THR A 57 -10.61 8.13 -6.97
CA THR A 57 -10.90 6.89 -6.24
C THR A 57 -9.67 6.23 -5.64
N THR A 58 -8.48 6.84 -5.75
CA THR A 58 -7.24 6.22 -5.27
C THR A 58 -7.19 6.24 -3.74
N ILE A 59 -7.04 5.07 -3.14
CA ILE A 59 -6.88 4.90 -1.70
C ILE A 59 -5.44 4.46 -1.39
N LEU A 60 -4.88 5.05 -0.33
CA LEU A 60 -3.58 4.68 0.22
C LEU A 60 -3.78 3.89 1.52
N TYR A 61 -3.41 2.63 1.49
CA TYR A 61 -3.43 1.72 2.64
C TYR A 61 -2.02 1.61 3.23
N GLY A 62 -1.85 1.96 4.50
CA GLY A 62 -0.58 1.67 5.21
C GLY A 62 -0.27 0.17 5.18
N GLY A 63 -1.28 -0.65 5.47
CA GLY A 63 -1.27 -2.09 5.27
C GLY A 63 -2.69 -2.58 4.98
N SER A 64 -2.83 -3.68 4.26
CA SER A 64 -4.09 -4.37 4.05
C SER A 64 -3.88 -5.87 4.23
N SER A 65 -4.50 -6.44 5.25
CA SER A 65 -4.53 -7.88 5.39
C SER A 65 -5.92 -8.40 5.72
N ASP A 66 -6.24 -9.57 5.17
CA ASP A 66 -7.56 -10.22 5.36
C ASP A 66 -7.68 -10.82 6.76
N VAL A 67 -6.56 -10.90 7.50
CA VAL A 67 -6.47 -11.41 8.87
C VAL A 67 -6.01 -10.36 9.87
N ASP A 68 -5.66 -9.14 9.42
CA ASP A 68 -5.22 -8.08 10.32
C ASP A 68 -6.42 -7.51 11.07
N ASN A 69 -6.37 -7.55 12.40
CA ASN A 69 -7.28 -6.79 13.26
C ASN A 69 -6.75 -5.35 13.39
N PHE A 70 -6.69 -4.61 12.29
CA PHE A 70 -6.26 -3.21 12.35
C PHE A 70 -7.28 -2.40 13.18
N THR A 71 -6.93 -2.07 14.42
CA THR A 71 -7.74 -1.28 15.37
C THR A 71 -7.44 0.22 15.31
N GLY A 72 -6.99 0.72 14.15
CA GLY A 72 -6.70 2.14 13.94
C GLY A 72 -7.96 2.98 13.86
#